data_AF-A0A0G0JW68-F1
#
_entry.id   AF-A0A0G0JW68-F1
#
_cell.length_a   1.000
_cell.length_b   1.000
_cell.length_c   1.000
_cell.angle_alpha   90.00
_cell.angle_beta   90.00
_cell.angle_gamma   90.00
#
_symmetry.space_group_name_H-M   'P 1'
#
loop_
_entity.id
_entity.type
_entity.pdbx_description
1 polymer ?
#
loop_
_entity_poly.entity_id
_entity_poly.type
_entity_poly.pdbx_seq_one_letter_code
_entity_poly.pdbx_strand_id
1 'polypeptide(L)'
;MEAGKVIDKLKEIFKLLSSNRQLESFVKGDEIALVTTDNRTLLSTISTQLVFPVNLELERIFADKSPLEDDFVSFKLIETLIQDLSQRDAVISLNHIGFCYKTDSQTQERQTLTNSVSGSNWHLYEENSNDQARWYFIGNTEYWKDPLIELLPVTDASDKWLPYWLPHIHIDIDTQLTCEEIESITKRIFENSNVVPFRVTVIDNIVYTIRLRLGIVSGVNIDLDLSTNSRNVQVQRQILLKKII
;
A
#
# COMPACT_ATOMS: atom_id res chain seq x y z
N MET A 1 -1.82 -9.76 -21.57
CA MET A 1 -1.60 -8.47 -20.88
C MET A 1 -2.37 -8.53 -19.57
N GLU A 2 -1.81 -9.20 -18.56
CA GLU A 2 -2.52 -9.51 -17.30
C GLU A 2 -2.27 -8.45 -16.21
N ALA A 3 -1.07 -7.83 -16.21
CA ALA A 3 -0.78 -6.65 -15.39
C ALA A 3 -1.75 -5.48 -15.68
N GLY A 4 -2.25 -5.37 -16.91
CA GLY A 4 -3.22 -4.33 -17.29
C GLY A 4 -4.52 -4.39 -16.47
N LYS A 5 -5.04 -5.60 -16.16
CA LYS A 5 -6.26 -5.75 -15.35
C LYS A 5 -6.07 -5.26 -13.91
N VAL A 6 -4.91 -5.56 -13.32
CA VAL A 6 -4.53 -5.09 -11.98
C VAL A 6 -4.48 -3.57 -11.97
N ILE A 7 -3.85 -2.98 -12.98
CA ILE A 7 -3.67 -1.52 -13.09
C ILE A 7 -5.00 -0.82 -13.32
N ASP A 8 -5.87 -1.36 -14.16
CA ASP A 8 -7.23 -0.83 -14.35
C ASP A 8 -8.01 -0.86 -13.02
N LYS A 9 -7.87 -1.93 -12.24
CA LYS A 9 -8.52 -2.01 -10.92
C LYS A 9 -7.97 -0.98 -9.94
N LEU A 10 -6.65 -0.81 -9.88
CA LEU A 10 -6.02 0.22 -9.05
C LEU A 10 -6.47 1.63 -9.46
N LYS A 11 -6.62 1.89 -10.76
CA LYS A 11 -7.14 3.17 -11.24
C LYS A 11 -8.56 3.44 -10.75
N GLU A 12 -9.43 2.45 -10.78
CA GLU A 12 -10.78 2.59 -10.22
C GLU A 12 -10.69 2.97 -8.74
N ILE A 13 -9.89 2.24 -7.94
CA ILE A 13 -9.73 2.51 -6.50
C ILE A 13 -9.17 3.90 -6.27
N PHE A 14 -8.08 4.29 -6.92
CA PHE A 14 -7.46 5.59 -6.76
C PHE A 14 -8.38 6.75 -7.16
N LYS A 15 -9.20 6.58 -8.21
CA LYS A 15 -10.23 7.55 -8.59
C LYS A 15 -11.31 7.72 -7.52
N LEU A 16 -11.67 6.64 -6.84
CA LEU A 16 -12.58 6.71 -5.70
C LEU A 16 -11.92 7.41 -4.51
N LEU A 17 -10.68 7.06 -4.19
CA LEU A 17 -9.94 7.68 -3.09
C LEU A 17 -9.77 9.19 -3.29
N SER A 18 -9.51 9.64 -4.52
CA SER A 18 -9.38 11.08 -4.82
C SER A 18 -10.66 11.89 -4.64
N SER A 19 -11.82 11.24 -4.43
CA SER A 19 -13.04 11.94 -4.00
C SER A 19 -12.99 12.42 -2.55
N ASN A 20 -12.08 11.86 -1.73
CA ASN A 20 -11.81 12.34 -0.39
C ASN A 20 -10.69 13.40 -0.43
N ARG A 21 -10.99 14.58 0.13
CA ARG A 21 -10.08 15.73 0.11
C ARG A 21 -8.71 15.46 0.76
N GLN A 22 -8.65 14.59 1.77
CA GLN A 22 -7.41 14.22 2.46
C GLN A 22 -6.59 13.18 1.69
N LEU A 23 -7.12 12.64 0.60
CA LEU A 23 -6.46 11.70 -0.32
C LEU A 23 -6.27 12.33 -1.71
N GLU A 24 -6.31 13.67 -1.81
CA GLU A 24 -6.09 14.40 -3.08
C GLU A 24 -4.70 14.19 -3.69
N SER A 25 -3.79 13.53 -2.97
CA SER A 25 -2.47 13.14 -3.48
C SER A 25 -2.51 12.25 -4.72
N PHE A 26 -3.67 11.84 -5.24
CA PHE A 26 -3.81 10.89 -6.36
C PHE A 26 -4.10 11.47 -7.75
N VAL A 27 -4.16 12.78 -7.96
CA VAL A 27 -4.60 13.33 -9.26
C VAL A 27 -3.66 14.41 -9.81
N LYS A 28 -3.22 14.22 -11.07
CA LYS A 28 -2.58 15.25 -11.88
C LYS A 28 -3.24 15.31 -13.26
N GLY A 29 -4.28 16.15 -13.39
CA GLY A 29 -5.09 16.21 -14.61
C GLY A 29 -6.00 14.97 -14.73
N ASP A 30 -5.98 14.30 -15.88
CA ASP A 30 -6.75 13.06 -16.11
C ASP A 30 -5.98 11.79 -15.69
N GLU A 31 -4.72 11.94 -15.26
CA GLU A 31 -3.88 10.84 -14.82
C GLU A 31 -3.96 10.65 -13.31
N ILE A 32 -4.00 9.38 -12.91
CA ILE A 32 -3.85 9.01 -11.51
C ILE A 32 -2.36 9.05 -11.19
N ALA A 33 -1.99 9.96 -10.32
CA ALA A 33 -0.62 10.21 -9.94
C ALA A 33 -0.54 10.45 -8.44
N LEU A 34 0.30 9.69 -7.75
CA LEU A 34 0.70 9.95 -6.39
C LEU A 34 1.67 11.14 -6.37
N VAL A 35 1.20 12.30 -5.93
CA VAL A 35 1.96 13.55 -5.87
C VAL A 35 2.25 13.93 -4.43
N THR A 36 3.48 14.31 -4.18
CA THR A 36 3.98 14.86 -2.91
C THR A 36 3.68 16.35 -2.77
N THR A 37 3.78 16.89 -1.56
CA THR A 37 3.52 18.30 -1.25
C THR A 37 4.35 19.27 -2.11
N ASP A 38 5.56 18.86 -2.53
CA ASP A 38 6.42 19.66 -3.41
C ASP A 38 6.19 19.44 -4.92
N ASN A 39 5.05 18.85 -5.30
CA ASN A 39 4.60 18.56 -6.67
C ASN A 39 5.45 17.54 -7.44
N ARG A 40 6.24 16.71 -6.76
CA ARG A 40 6.91 15.56 -7.39
C ARG A 40 6.01 14.33 -7.42
N THR A 41 6.09 13.57 -8.50
CA THR A 41 5.31 12.34 -8.71
C THR A 41 6.06 11.11 -8.21
N LEU A 42 5.49 10.40 -7.23
CA LEU A 42 6.00 9.14 -6.66
C LEU A 42 5.48 7.89 -7.35
N LEU A 43 4.36 8.00 -8.04
CA LEU A 43 3.75 6.94 -8.82
C LEU A 43 2.78 7.60 -9.80
N SER A 44 2.72 7.15 -11.04
CA SER A 44 1.65 7.53 -11.96
C SER A 44 1.18 6.36 -12.79
N THR A 45 -0.02 6.47 -13.34
CA THR A 45 -0.52 5.50 -14.31
C THR A 45 -0.45 6.09 -15.71
N ILE A 46 0.28 5.44 -16.63
CA ILE A 46 0.26 5.78 -18.06
C ILE A 46 -0.30 4.57 -18.81
N SER A 47 -1.46 4.71 -19.46
CA SER A 47 -2.14 3.59 -20.11
C SER A 47 -2.24 2.38 -19.16
N THR A 48 -1.78 1.19 -19.53
CA THR A 48 -1.78 -0.02 -18.71
C THR A 48 -0.50 -0.22 -17.89
N GLN A 49 0.20 0.85 -17.50
CA GLN A 49 1.44 0.79 -16.73
C GLN A 49 1.38 1.64 -15.46
N LEU A 50 1.93 1.13 -14.35
CA LEU A 50 2.37 1.97 -13.24
C LEU A 50 3.79 2.41 -13.53
N VAL A 51 4.02 3.70 -13.43
CA VAL A 51 5.31 4.35 -13.61
C VAL A 51 5.79 4.77 -12.23
N PHE A 52 6.90 4.20 -11.82
CA PHE A 52 7.61 4.59 -10.61
C PHE A 52 8.71 5.56 -10.99
N PRO A 53 9.11 6.47 -10.09
CA PRO A 53 10.24 7.36 -10.30
C PRO A 53 11.59 6.65 -10.20
N VAL A 54 11.56 5.36 -9.91
CA VAL A 54 12.70 4.44 -9.83
C VAL A 54 12.46 3.31 -10.80
N ASN A 55 13.53 2.68 -11.30
CA ASN A 55 13.38 1.54 -12.19
C ASN A 55 12.89 0.31 -11.42
N LEU A 56 11.57 0.21 -11.25
CA LEU A 56 10.83 -0.91 -10.68
C LEU A 56 10.01 -1.58 -11.78
N GLU A 57 10.36 -2.83 -12.09
CA GLU A 57 9.67 -3.62 -13.09
C GLU A 57 8.49 -4.37 -12.46
N LEU A 58 7.26 -3.93 -12.76
CA LEU A 58 6.04 -4.58 -12.24
C LEU A 58 5.94 -6.05 -12.62
N GLU A 59 6.44 -6.44 -13.80
CA GLU A 59 6.44 -7.83 -14.25
C GLU A 59 7.23 -8.73 -13.28
N ARG A 60 8.31 -8.19 -12.71
CA ARG A 60 9.11 -8.86 -11.68
C ARG A 60 8.38 -8.89 -10.33
N ILE A 61 7.76 -7.77 -9.94
CA ILE A 61 6.98 -7.68 -8.68
C ILE A 61 5.80 -8.68 -8.69
N PHE A 62 5.16 -8.87 -9.85
CA PHE A 62 4.00 -9.76 -10.01
C PHE A 62 4.34 -11.13 -10.61
N ALA A 63 5.61 -11.55 -10.59
CA ALA A 63 6.04 -12.81 -11.19
C ALA A 63 5.44 -14.04 -10.47
N ASP A 64 5.51 -14.09 -9.14
CA ASP A 64 5.08 -15.23 -8.32
C ASP A 64 3.58 -15.17 -7.95
N LYS A 65 2.71 -15.14 -8.96
CA LYS A 65 1.25 -15.00 -8.79
C LYS A 65 0.64 -15.96 -7.77
N SER A 66 -0.36 -15.46 -7.06
CA SER A 66 -1.25 -16.29 -6.25
C SER A 66 -1.95 -17.33 -7.13
N PRO A 67 -2.03 -18.60 -6.69
CA PRO A 67 -2.76 -19.67 -7.36
C PRO A 67 -4.28 -19.58 -7.17
N LEU A 68 -4.78 -18.63 -6.36
CA LEU A 68 -6.20 -18.46 -6.12
C LEU A 68 -6.88 -17.76 -7.30
N GLU A 69 -8.18 -18.03 -7.47
CA GLU A 69 -8.98 -17.42 -8.54
C GLU A 69 -9.25 -15.93 -8.28
N ASP A 70 -9.51 -15.20 -9.37
CA ASP A 70 -9.95 -13.81 -9.31
C ASP A 70 -11.29 -13.72 -8.56
N ASP A 71 -11.23 -13.22 -7.34
CA ASP A 71 -12.38 -12.90 -6.49
C ASP A 71 -12.13 -11.50 -5.94
N PHE A 72 -12.80 -10.49 -6.51
CA PHE A 72 -12.67 -9.10 -6.09
C PHE A 72 -14.01 -8.56 -5.62
N VAL A 73 -13.99 -7.92 -4.45
CA VAL A 73 -15.19 -7.37 -3.82
C VAL A 73 -15.86 -6.33 -4.72
N SER A 74 -17.19 -6.21 -4.61
CA SER A 74 -17.94 -5.18 -5.34
C SER A 74 -17.37 -3.79 -5.05
N PHE A 75 -17.10 -3.03 -6.11
CA PHE A 75 -16.60 -1.67 -6.01
C PHE A 75 -17.52 -0.75 -5.20
N LYS A 76 -18.83 -1.01 -5.20
CA LYS A 76 -19.82 -0.28 -4.39
C LYS A 76 -19.56 -0.42 -2.89
N LEU A 77 -19.02 -1.55 -2.42
CA LEU A 77 -18.69 -1.75 -1.00
C LEU A 77 -17.47 -0.91 -0.60
N ILE A 78 -16.48 -0.82 -1.49
CA ILE A 78 -15.32 0.07 -1.32
C ILE A 78 -15.79 1.53 -1.30
N GLU A 79 -16.64 1.93 -2.24
CA GLU A 79 -17.24 3.27 -2.27
C GLU A 79 -17.98 3.59 -0.97
N THR A 80 -18.79 2.65 -0.48
CA THR A 80 -19.53 2.80 0.79
C THR A 80 -18.57 2.98 1.97
N LEU A 81 -17.46 2.24 2.02
CA LEU A 81 -16.43 2.40 3.04
C LEU A 81 -15.79 3.78 2.99
N ILE A 82 -15.34 4.23 1.81
CA ILE A 82 -14.69 5.54 1.67
C ILE A 82 -15.66 6.68 2.01
N GLN A 83 -16.94 6.56 1.63
CA GLN A 83 -17.97 7.52 1.99
C GLN A 83 -18.21 7.55 3.52
N ASP A 84 -18.29 6.40 4.19
CA ASP A 84 -18.47 6.34 5.65
C ASP A 84 -17.27 6.94 6.39
N LEU A 85 -16.04 6.65 5.97
CA LEU A 85 -14.83 7.24 6.51
C LEU A 85 -14.79 8.77 6.31
N SER A 86 -15.23 9.24 5.14
CA SER A 86 -15.29 10.68 4.83
C SER A 86 -16.36 11.41 5.67
N GLN A 87 -17.55 10.82 5.83
CA GLN A 87 -18.64 11.40 6.63
C GLN A 87 -18.29 11.53 8.11
N ARG A 88 -17.40 10.67 8.61
CA ARG A 88 -16.87 10.70 9.98
C ARG A 88 -15.70 11.66 10.17
N ASP A 89 -15.20 12.28 9.10
CA ASP A 89 -13.91 12.99 9.10
C ASP A 89 -12.77 12.12 9.65
N ALA A 90 -12.82 10.81 9.36
CA ALA A 90 -11.93 9.83 9.95
C ALA A 90 -10.58 9.74 9.26
N VAL A 91 -10.49 10.11 7.99
CA VAL A 91 -9.28 10.00 7.16
C VAL A 91 -8.30 11.12 7.50
N ILE A 92 -7.05 10.77 7.79
CA ILE A 92 -5.96 11.72 8.05
C ILE A 92 -5.16 11.98 6.78
N SER A 93 -4.65 10.92 6.16
CA SER A 93 -3.77 10.98 5.00
C SER A 93 -3.66 9.62 4.33
N LEU A 94 -3.22 9.61 3.08
CA LEU A 94 -2.64 8.42 2.49
C LEU A 94 -1.20 8.26 3.02
N ASN A 95 -0.92 7.11 3.64
CA ASN A 95 0.38 6.83 4.23
C ASN A 95 1.38 6.33 3.17
N HIS A 96 1.03 5.25 2.48
CA HIS A 96 1.86 4.68 1.43
C HIS A 96 1.06 3.75 0.51
N ILE A 97 1.65 3.47 -0.65
CA ILE A 97 1.27 2.33 -1.49
C ILE A 97 2.37 1.29 -1.36
N GLY A 98 2.04 0.11 -0.88
CA GLY A 98 3.01 -0.94 -0.63
C GLY A 98 2.91 -2.12 -1.58
N PHE A 99 4.06 -2.71 -1.87
CA PHE A 99 4.22 -3.86 -2.74
C PHE A 99 5.01 -4.94 -2.01
N CYS A 100 4.39 -6.10 -1.84
CA CYS A 100 5.06 -7.28 -1.29
C CYS A 100 5.23 -8.32 -2.39
N TYR A 101 6.47 -8.78 -2.55
CA TYR A 101 6.86 -9.63 -3.66
C TYR A 101 8.03 -10.53 -3.28
N LYS A 102 8.14 -11.65 -3.99
CA LYS A 102 9.24 -12.59 -3.77
C LYS A 102 10.52 -12.09 -4.44
N THR A 103 11.65 -12.33 -3.79
CA THR A 103 12.98 -12.11 -4.35
C THR A 103 13.91 -13.26 -3.96
N ASP A 104 14.93 -13.52 -4.78
CA ASP A 104 15.96 -14.51 -4.45
C ASP A 104 16.88 -14.02 -3.32
N SER A 105 17.05 -12.69 -3.17
CA SER A 105 17.94 -12.11 -2.18
C SER A 105 17.54 -10.69 -1.79
N GLN A 106 17.17 -10.50 -0.51
CA GLN A 106 16.94 -9.17 0.06
C GLN A 106 18.16 -8.25 0.00
N THR A 107 19.37 -8.82 0.03
CA THR A 107 20.62 -8.03 -0.05
C THR A 107 20.84 -7.52 -1.47
N GLN A 108 20.64 -8.38 -2.47
CA GLN A 108 20.73 -7.97 -3.87
C GLN A 108 19.61 -6.97 -4.22
N GLU A 109 18.40 -7.22 -3.70
CA GLU A 109 17.27 -6.30 -3.88
C GLU A 109 17.59 -4.91 -3.33
N ARG A 110 18.15 -4.82 -2.12
CA ARG A 110 18.60 -3.54 -1.55
C ARG A 110 19.55 -2.80 -2.48
N GLN A 111 20.51 -3.50 -3.07
CA GLN A 111 21.46 -2.90 -4.00
C GLN A 111 20.77 -2.42 -5.28
N THR A 112 19.85 -3.21 -5.83
CA THR A 112 19.03 -2.83 -6.99
C THR A 112 18.24 -1.57 -6.69
N LEU A 113 17.52 -1.50 -5.56
CA LEU A 113 16.75 -0.33 -5.16
C LEU A 113 17.64 0.89 -4.94
N THR A 114 18.78 0.73 -4.29
CA THR A 114 19.76 1.81 -4.09
C THR A 114 20.24 2.35 -5.43
N ASN A 115 20.57 1.48 -6.38
CA ASN A 115 21.00 1.86 -7.72
C ASN A 115 19.86 2.56 -8.50
N SER A 116 18.61 2.06 -8.38
CA SER A 116 17.45 2.66 -9.05
C SER A 116 17.07 4.03 -8.50
N VAL A 117 17.33 4.29 -7.22
CA VAL A 117 17.15 5.60 -6.58
C VAL A 117 18.33 6.53 -6.85
N SER A 118 19.52 5.98 -7.04
CA SER A 118 20.75 6.74 -7.32
C SER A 118 20.61 7.56 -8.61
N GLY A 119 20.64 8.88 -8.48
CA GLY A 119 20.45 9.81 -9.60
C GLY A 119 19.00 10.27 -9.80
N SER A 120 18.07 9.79 -8.98
CA SER A 120 16.75 10.41 -8.81
C SER A 120 16.80 11.50 -7.73
N ASN A 121 15.72 12.29 -7.61
CA ASN A 121 15.54 13.23 -6.50
C ASN A 121 14.91 12.56 -5.26
N TRP A 122 14.78 11.24 -5.24
CA TRP A 122 14.15 10.50 -4.15
C TRP A 122 15.17 9.89 -3.21
N HIS A 123 14.68 9.52 -2.03
CA HIS A 123 15.47 8.88 -1.01
C HIS A 123 14.95 7.47 -0.75
N LEU A 124 15.87 6.59 -0.38
CA LEU A 124 15.55 5.23 0.06
C LEU A 124 15.74 5.16 1.57
N TYR A 125 14.75 4.62 2.25
CA TYR A 125 14.77 4.37 3.69
C TYR A 125 14.58 2.90 3.97
N GLU A 126 15.11 2.43 5.09
CA GLU A 126 14.85 1.10 5.64
C GLU A 126 14.21 1.20 7.03
N GLU A 127 13.24 0.33 7.29
CA GLU A 127 12.75 0.03 8.63
C GLU A 127 13.19 -1.38 9.02
N ASN A 128 13.73 -1.51 10.22
CA ASN A 128 14.05 -2.83 10.79
C ASN A 128 12.77 -3.43 11.38
N SER A 129 12.40 -4.63 10.96
CA SER A 129 11.34 -5.41 11.59
C SER A 129 11.92 -6.50 12.49
N ASN A 130 11.09 -7.02 13.41
CA ASN A 130 11.47 -8.08 14.33
C ASN A 130 11.55 -9.48 13.67
N ASP A 131 11.06 -9.62 12.44
CA ASP A 131 10.87 -10.89 11.74
C ASP A 131 11.89 -11.12 10.61
N GLN A 132 13.04 -10.43 10.64
CA GLN A 132 14.08 -10.46 9.59
C GLN A 132 13.62 -9.94 8.23
N ALA A 133 12.37 -9.49 8.09
CA ALA A 133 11.95 -8.76 6.90
C ALA A 133 12.68 -7.41 6.82
N ARG A 134 12.81 -6.90 5.60
CA ARG A 134 13.38 -5.57 5.36
C ARG A 134 12.36 -4.76 4.60
N TRP A 135 11.87 -3.72 5.27
CA TRP A 135 10.88 -2.84 4.69
C TRP A 135 11.62 -1.66 4.09
N TYR A 136 11.47 -1.46 2.80
CA TYR A 136 12.09 -0.34 2.11
C TYR A 136 11.03 0.69 1.75
N PHE A 137 11.37 1.96 1.94
CA PHE A 137 10.47 3.06 1.59
C PHE A 137 11.16 4.03 0.63
N ILE A 138 10.45 4.43 -0.42
CA ILE A 138 10.92 5.43 -1.38
C ILE A 138 10.07 6.69 -1.24
N GLY A 139 10.72 7.83 -1.06
CA GLY A 139 10.08 9.15 -1.09
C GLY A 139 10.83 10.22 -0.32
N ASN A 140 10.10 11.15 0.31
CA ASN A 140 10.69 12.21 1.14
C ASN A 140 10.06 12.20 2.54
N THR A 141 10.88 12.14 3.59
CA THR A 141 10.43 12.12 4.99
C THR A 141 10.46 13.50 5.66
N GLU A 142 11.01 14.53 5.00
CA GLU A 142 11.00 15.91 5.51
C GLU A 142 9.55 16.41 5.68
N TYR A 143 8.69 16.08 4.72
CA TYR A 143 7.24 16.27 4.81
C TYR A 143 6.60 14.97 5.26
N TRP A 144 6.49 14.77 6.58
CA TRP A 144 6.05 13.48 7.15
C TRP A 144 4.64 13.01 6.73
N LYS A 145 3.81 13.93 6.22
CA LYS A 145 2.48 13.64 5.66
C LYS A 145 2.51 13.21 4.19
N ASP A 146 3.65 13.35 3.52
CA ASP A 146 3.77 12.90 2.15
C ASP A 146 3.72 11.36 2.11
N PRO A 147 3.01 10.81 1.12
CA PRO A 147 2.94 9.38 0.97
C PRO A 147 4.30 8.81 0.56
N LEU A 148 4.57 7.56 0.90
CA LEU A 148 5.75 6.83 0.41
C LEU A 148 5.33 5.66 -0.50
N ILE A 149 6.30 5.08 -1.21
CA ILE A 149 6.17 3.74 -1.78
C ILE A 149 6.84 2.76 -0.84
N GLU A 150 6.11 1.75 -0.36
CA GLU A 150 6.67 0.66 0.43
C GLU A 150 7.01 -0.53 -0.48
N LEU A 151 8.17 -1.14 -0.25
CA LEU A 151 8.63 -2.34 -0.93
C LEU A 151 9.03 -3.36 0.13
N LEU A 152 8.33 -4.49 0.13
CA LEU A 152 8.55 -5.62 1.03
C LEU A 152 9.02 -6.85 0.23
N PRO A 153 10.32 -6.95 -0.07
CA PRO A 153 10.88 -8.13 -0.70
C PRO A 153 11.04 -9.27 0.31
N VAL A 154 10.49 -10.43 -0.02
CA VAL A 154 10.56 -11.63 0.82
C VAL A 154 11.33 -12.76 0.13
N THR A 155 12.20 -13.44 0.88
CA THR A 155 12.97 -14.59 0.38
C THR A 155 12.32 -15.92 0.74
N ASP A 156 11.82 -16.04 1.97
CA ASP A 156 11.16 -17.24 2.48
C ASP A 156 9.65 -17.08 2.46
N ALA A 157 9.06 -17.26 1.28
CA ALA A 157 7.63 -17.48 1.18
C ALA A 157 7.33 -18.95 1.47
N SER A 158 7.17 -19.35 2.74
CA SER A 158 6.66 -20.70 3.01
C SER A 158 5.32 -20.88 2.27
N ASP A 159 5.11 -22.01 1.60
CA ASP A 159 3.98 -22.26 0.68
C ASP A 159 2.59 -21.83 1.20
N LYS A 160 2.36 -21.85 2.52
CA LYS A 160 1.10 -21.43 3.15
C LYS A 160 0.77 -19.94 3.02
N TRP A 161 1.78 -19.07 2.90
CA TRP A 161 1.58 -17.63 2.78
C TRP A 161 1.42 -17.18 1.33
N LEU A 162 1.99 -17.94 0.38
CA LEU A 162 2.01 -17.60 -1.04
C LEU A 162 0.59 -17.29 -1.58
N PRO A 163 -0.47 -18.08 -1.30
CA PRO A 163 -1.78 -17.83 -1.89
C PRO A 163 -2.44 -16.54 -1.40
N TYR A 164 -2.27 -16.20 -0.13
CA TYR A 164 -3.02 -15.12 0.51
C TYR A 164 -2.21 -13.83 0.68
N TRP A 165 -0.88 -13.91 0.50
CA TRP A 165 0.03 -12.82 0.80
C TRP A 165 0.92 -12.39 -0.38
N LEU A 166 1.18 -13.25 -1.38
CA LEU A 166 2.13 -12.94 -2.45
C LEU A 166 1.56 -13.15 -3.87
N PRO A 167 1.92 -12.27 -4.82
CA PRO A 167 2.27 -10.88 -4.57
C PRO A 167 1.05 -10.15 -4.01
N HIS A 168 1.28 -9.04 -3.31
CA HIS A 168 0.19 -8.14 -2.96
C HIS A 168 0.55 -6.68 -3.15
N ILE A 169 -0.49 -5.89 -3.38
CA ILE A 169 -0.47 -4.43 -3.36
C ILE A 169 -1.39 -4.01 -2.23
N HIS A 170 -0.93 -3.12 -1.36
CA HIS A 170 -1.79 -2.54 -0.34
C HIS A 170 -1.78 -1.02 -0.40
N ILE A 171 -2.93 -0.44 -0.09
CA ILE A 171 -3.12 1.01 0.00
C ILE A 171 -3.30 1.32 1.48
N ASP A 172 -2.36 2.01 2.11
CA ASP A 172 -2.41 2.29 3.55
C ASP A 172 -2.91 3.72 3.80
N ILE A 173 -4.00 3.82 4.56
CA ILE A 173 -4.67 5.07 4.92
C ILE A 173 -4.59 5.25 6.43
N ASP A 174 -4.07 6.39 6.86
CA ASP A 174 -4.10 6.79 8.26
C ASP A 174 -5.48 7.29 8.66
N THR A 175 -5.98 6.81 9.80
CA THR A 175 -7.29 7.22 10.32
C THR A 175 -7.21 7.67 11.78
N GLN A 176 -8.23 8.41 12.22
CA GLN A 176 -8.42 8.76 13.63
C GLN A 176 -9.19 7.68 14.42
N LEU A 177 -9.49 6.54 13.78
CA LEU A 177 -10.33 5.49 14.35
C LEU A 177 -9.54 4.55 15.25
N THR A 178 -10.23 3.98 16.23
CA THR A 178 -9.75 2.84 17.00
C THR A 178 -9.84 1.53 16.21
N CYS A 179 -9.18 0.49 16.71
CA CYS A 179 -9.27 -0.87 16.15
C CYS A 179 -10.73 -1.34 16.08
N GLU A 180 -11.48 -1.16 17.18
CA GLU A 180 -12.86 -1.61 17.33
C GLU A 180 -13.80 -0.89 16.36
N GLU A 181 -13.59 0.40 16.13
CA GLU A 181 -14.38 1.17 15.17
C GLU A 181 -14.15 0.70 13.74
N ILE A 182 -12.90 0.46 13.35
CA ILE A 182 -12.58 -0.06 12.01
C ILE A 182 -13.22 -1.45 11.83
N GLU A 183 -13.06 -2.36 12.80
CA GLU A 183 -13.67 -3.69 12.74
C GLU A 183 -15.21 -3.62 12.64
N SER A 184 -15.83 -2.72 13.40
CA SER A 184 -17.28 -2.50 13.38
C SER A 184 -17.77 -1.98 12.02
N ILE A 185 -17.09 -0.96 11.47
CA ILE A 185 -17.41 -0.38 10.16
C ILE A 185 -17.26 -1.43 9.06
N THR A 186 -16.14 -2.15 9.05
CA THR A 186 -15.88 -3.21 8.07
C THR A 186 -16.93 -4.29 8.15
N LYS A 187 -17.21 -4.82 9.34
CA LYS A 187 -18.21 -5.90 9.50
C LYS A 187 -19.60 -5.47 9.00
N ARG A 188 -20.01 -4.23 9.27
CA ARG A 188 -21.30 -3.70 8.81
C ARG A 188 -21.36 -3.53 7.30
N ILE A 189 -20.31 -3.00 6.67
CA ILE A 189 -20.30 -2.71 5.23
C ILE A 189 -20.12 -4.01 4.43
N PHE A 190 -19.25 -4.89 4.89
CA PHE A 190 -18.83 -6.09 4.18
C PHE A 190 -19.55 -7.37 4.64
N GLU A 191 -20.65 -7.25 5.39
CA GLU A 191 -21.40 -8.37 6.00
C GLU A 191 -21.70 -9.53 5.03
N ASN A 192 -22.00 -9.20 3.77
CA ASN A 192 -22.33 -10.17 2.72
C ASN A 192 -21.19 -10.41 1.73
N SER A 193 -19.94 -10.27 2.17
CA SER A 193 -18.74 -10.48 1.35
C SER A 193 -17.69 -11.32 2.09
N ASN A 194 -16.64 -11.71 1.38
CA ASN A 194 -15.51 -12.45 1.94
C ASN A 194 -14.48 -11.56 2.67
N VAL A 195 -14.71 -10.24 2.75
CA VAL A 195 -13.77 -9.30 3.36
C VAL A 195 -13.89 -9.36 4.88
N VAL A 196 -12.82 -9.77 5.54
CA VAL A 196 -12.71 -9.86 7.00
C VAL A 196 -11.56 -8.96 7.46
N PRO A 197 -11.75 -8.14 8.52
CA PRO A 197 -10.67 -7.33 9.05
C PRO A 197 -9.58 -8.21 9.68
N PHE A 198 -8.32 -8.00 9.26
CA PHE A 198 -7.17 -8.72 9.76
C PHE A 198 -6.18 -7.76 10.43
N ARG A 199 -5.85 -7.99 11.71
CA ARG A 199 -4.90 -7.15 12.45
C ARG A 199 -3.47 -7.51 12.03
N VAL A 200 -2.81 -6.64 11.27
CA VAL A 200 -1.47 -6.93 10.69
C VAL A 200 -0.32 -6.46 11.56
N THR A 201 -0.46 -5.30 12.21
CA THR A 201 0.61 -4.71 13.02
C THR A 201 0.13 -4.64 14.46
N VAL A 202 0.65 -5.56 15.29
CA VAL A 202 0.34 -5.63 16.72
C VAL A 202 1.64 -5.61 17.53
N ILE A 203 1.87 -4.54 18.29
CA ILE A 203 3.06 -4.38 19.15
C ILE A 203 2.56 -4.09 20.56
N ASP A 204 3.02 -4.88 21.53
CA ASP A 204 2.61 -4.76 22.94
C ASP A 204 1.08 -4.75 23.14
N ASN A 205 0.38 -5.60 22.38
CA ASN A 205 -1.09 -5.69 22.30
C ASN A 205 -1.81 -4.45 21.74
N ILE A 206 -1.08 -3.48 21.21
CA ILE A 206 -1.65 -2.32 20.51
C ILE A 206 -1.73 -2.64 19.03
N VAL A 207 -2.93 -2.51 18.45
CA VAL A 207 -3.17 -2.69 17.01
C VAL A 207 -2.96 -1.37 16.30
N TYR A 208 -2.02 -1.34 15.37
CA TYR A 208 -1.67 -0.15 14.59
C TYR A 208 -2.36 -0.12 13.22
N THR A 209 -2.65 -1.29 12.65
CA THR A 209 -3.21 -1.39 11.30
C THR A 209 -4.09 -2.62 11.16
N ILE A 210 -5.23 -2.41 10.50
CA ILE A 210 -6.17 -3.45 10.09
C ILE A 210 -6.18 -3.51 8.57
N ARG A 211 -5.91 -4.70 8.04
CA ARG A 211 -5.93 -5.01 6.63
C ARG A 211 -7.27 -5.55 6.20
N LEU A 212 -7.79 -5.03 5.10
CA LEU A 212 -8.97 -5.50 4.40
C LEU A 212 -8.54 -6.05 3.05
N ARG A 213 -8.53 -7.39 2.90
CA ARG A 213 -8.27 -8.00 1.60
C ARG A 213 -9.47 -7.79 0.69
N LEU A 214 -9.33 -6.91 -0.29
CA LEU A 214 -10.39 -6.58 -1.23
C LEU A 214 -10.58 -7.69 -2.27
N GLY A 215 -9.52 -8.44 -2.54
CA GLY A 215 -9.59 -9.60 -3.41
C GLY A 215 -8.35 -9.86 -4.23
N ILE A 216 -8.53 -10.60 -5.32
CA ILE A 216 -7.47 -11.00 -6.24
C ILE A 216 -7.82 -10.56 -7.66
N VAL A 217 -6.84 -10.02 -8.36
CA VAL A 217 -6.94 -9.69 -9.78
C VAL A 217 -5.72 -10.24 -10.50
N SER A 218 -5.93 -11.14 -11.46
CA SER A 218 -4.86 -11.76 -12.26
C SER A 218 -3.72 -12.34 -11.41
N GLY A 219 -4.08 -12.98 -10.29
CA GLY A 219 -3.13 -13.58 -9.35
C GLY A 219 -2.39 -12.58 -8.46
N VAL A 220 -2.80 -11.32 -8.40
CA VAL A 220 -2.25 -10.30 -7.48
C VAL A 220 -3.29 -9.98 -6.41
N ASN A 221 -2.92 -10.12 -5.14
CA ASN A 221 -3.77 -9.73 -4.01
C ASN A 221 -3.82 -8.20 -3.91
N ILE A 222 -5.00 -7.64 -3.68
CA ILE A 222 -5.19 -6.21 -3.48
C ILE A 222 -5.83 -6.00 -2.11
N ASP A 223 -5.14 -5.23 -1.29
CA ASP A 223 -5.51 -4.95 0.09
C ASP A 223 -5.74 -3.44 0.31
N LEU A 224 -6.60 -3.12 1.27
CA LEU A 224 -6.77 -1.77 1.82
C LEU A 224 -6.44 -1.83 3.31
N ASP A 225 -5.42 -1.10 3.70
CA ASP A 225 -4.97 -1.01 5.09
C ASP A 225 -5.53 0.27 5.71
N LEU A 226 -6.19 0.10 6.86
CA LEU A 226 -6.71 1.18 7.68
C LEU A 226 -5.90 1.23 8.96
N SER A 227 -5.10 2.27 9.10
CA SER A 227 -4.26 2.48 10.26
C SER A 227 -5.04 3.17 11.37
N THR A 228 -4.85 2.69 12.60
CA THR A 228 -5.56 3.19 13.80
C THR A 228 -4.93 4.50 14.28
N ASN A 229 -5.66 5.20 15.15
CA ASN A 229 -5.16 6.39 15.85
C ASN A 229 -3.96 6.14 16.79
N SER A 230 -3.58 4.86 17.01
CA SER A 230 -2.37 4.53 17.76
C SER A 230 -1.10 4.67 16.91
N ARG A 231 -1.22 4.69 15.58
CA ARG A 231 -0.07 4.88 14.68
C ARG A 231 0.39 6.33 14.68
N ASN A 232 1.65 6.53 15.08
CA ASN A 232 2.32 7.82 14.97
C ASN A 232 3.25 7.84 13.75
N VAL A 233 2.70 8.24 12.61
CA VAL A 233 3.43 8.30 11.33
C VAL A 233 4.62 9.25 11.41
N GLN A 234 4.49 10.39 12.09
CA GLN A 234 5.59 11.33 12.24
C GLN A 234 6.79 10.67 12.93
N VAL A 235 6.56 9.92 14.02
CA VAL A 235 7.59 9.15 14.71
C VAL A 235 8.18 8.09 13.78
N GLN A 236 7.35 7.35 13.04
CA GLN A 236 7.84 6.38 12.07
C GLN A 236 8.80 7.04 11.06
N ARG A 237 8.37 8.12 10.41
CA ARG A 237 9.14 8.83 9.38
C ARG A 237 10.43 9.46 9.90
N GLN A 238 10.40 10.03 11.11
CA GLN A 238 11.52 10.84 11.63
C GLN A 238 12.48 10.06 12.53
N ILE A 239 12.03 8.95 13.15
CA ILE A 239 12.79 8.23 14.17
C ILE A 239 13.07 6.78 13.75
N LEU A 240 12.07 6.08 13.20
CA LEU A 240 12.21 4.65 12.91
C LEU A 240 12.84 4.39 11.54
N LEU A 241 12.47 5.18 10.53
CA LEU A 241 13.04 5.07 9.19
C LEU A 241 14.48 5.56 9.16
N LYS A 242 15.38 4.70 8.69
CA LYS A 242 16.80 5.02 8.49
C LYS A 242 17.07 5.28 7.02
N LYS A 243 17.58 6.47 6.72
CA LYS A 243 17.97 6.84 5.35
C LYS A 243 19.18 6.02 4.89
N ILE A 244 19.06 5.41 3.72
CA ILE A 244 20.14 4.72 3.00
C ILE A 244 20.83 5.69 2.04
N ILE A 245 20.05 6.40 1.21
CA ILE A 245 20.48 7.41 0.23
C ILE A 245 19.45 8.53 0.08
#